data_AF-A0A6J8DUQ9-F1
#
_entry.id   AF-A0A6J8DUQ9-F1
#
_cell.length_a   1.000
_cell.length_b   1.000
_cell.length_c   1.000
_cell.angle_alpha   90.00
_cell.angle_beta   90.00
_cell.angle_gamma   90.00
#
_symmetry.space_group_name_H-M   'P 1'
#
loop_
_entity.id
_entity.type
_entity.pdbx_description
1 polymer ?
#
loop_
_entity_poly.entity_id
_entity_poly.type
_entity_poly.pdbx_seq_one_letter_code
_entity_poly.pdbx_strand_id
1 'polypeptide(L)'
;MDYIWKFVIVCIVFQQADSYRKLLCEGETGSIRCGKGETIRIIRGKYGRSDSVTCWSKGDLDGTCVSEDSLVKMYDLCNRKNNCQLTASDAVFGNACSNSSSYLEMEYFCEGTVTVCEGNVTTVSCPDHGRMSIINANYGRRNTVTCPYGIIRHNFCLTKFSVDVLFNVCENRKSCRFDATSVVFGDPCPPTFKYLEAIYRCF
;
A
#
# COMPACT_ATOMS: atom_id res chain seq x y z
N MET A 1 14.57 24.65 -43.29
CA MET A 1 13.99 24.87 -41.94
C MET A 1 13.06 23.70 -41.76
N ASP A 2 13.60 22.59 -41.24
CA ASP A 2 12.92 21.30 -41.32
C ASP A 2 12.78 20.73 -39.91
N TYR A 3 11.52 20.58 -39.53
CA TYR A 3 11.04 20.19 -38.21
C TYR A 3 11.35 18.71 -37.97
N ILE A 4 12.40 18.45 -37.18
CA ILE A 4 12.66 17.13 -36.62
C ILE A 4 11.63 16.90 -35.51
N TRP A 5 10.63 16.08 -35.80
CA TRP A 5 9.74 15.50 -34.80
C TRP A 5 10.56 14.59 -33.89
N LYS A 6 11.13 15.15 -32.83
CA LYS A 6 11.61 14.37 -31.69
C LYS A 6 10.38 13.77 -31.02
N PHE A 7 10.01 12.56 -31.42
CA PHE A 7 9.17 11.69 -30.60
C PHE A 7 9.94 11.47 -29.29
N VAL A 8 9.65 12.29 -28.29
CA VAL A 8 9.93 11.95 -26.91
C VAL A 8 8.99 10.80 -26.62
N ILE A 9 9.49 9.58 -26.78
CA ILE A 9 8.89 8.42 -26.15
C ILE A 9 9.02 8.70 -24.66
N VAL A 10 8.00 9.33 -24.08
CA VAL A 10 7.77 9.25 -22.65
C VAL A 10 7.44 7.78 -22.44
N CYS A 11 8.46 6.97 -22.19
CA CYS A 11 8.28 5.73 -21.48
C CYS A 11 7.68 6.14 -20.16
N ILE A 12 6.34 6.16 -20.09
CA ILE A 12 5.63 6.01 -18.83
C ILE A 12 6.00 4.59 -18.42
N VAL A 13 7.18 4.45 -17.79
CA VAL A 13 7.45 3.32 -16.95
C VAL A 13 6.42 3.48 -15.85
N PHE A 14 5.26 2.85 -16.03
CA PHE A 14 4.45 2.45 -14.90
C PHE A 14 5.43 1.61 -14.08
N GLN A 15 6.08 2.23 -13.09
CA GLN A 15 6.85 1.50 -12.09
C GLN A 15 5.82 0.56 -11.48
N GLN A 16 5.86 -0.71 -11.89
CA GLN A 16 5.07 -1.74 -11.25
C GLN A 16 5.41 -1.64 -9.78
N ALA A 17 4.37 -1.55 -8.98
CA ALA A 17 4.55 -1.41 -7.57
C ALA A 17 5.22 -2.69 -7.06
N ASP A 18 6.51 -2.62 -6.68
CA ASP A 18 7.16 -3.69 -5.91
C ASP A 18 6.22 -4.15 -4.79
N SER A 19 5.76 -5.37 -4.94
CA SER A 19 4.83 -6.07 -4.08
C SER A 19 5.49 -7.38 -3.64
N TYR A 20 5.12 -7.83 -2.45
CA TYR A 20 5.59 -9.07 -1.88
C TYR A 20 4.59 -10.18 -2.18
N ARG A 21 5.09 -11.36 -2.53
CA ARG A 21 4.31 -12.59 -2.68
C ARG A 21 4.52 -13.49 -1.46
N LYS A 22 3.43 -14.00 -0.89
CA LYS A 22 3.44 -15.05 0.14
C LYS A 22 2.68 -16.26 -0.36
N LEU A 23 3.32 -17.41 -0.31
CA LEU A 23 2.75 -18.72 -0.59
C LEU A 23 2.85 -19.58 0.68
N LEU A 24 1.77 -20.27 1.04
CA LEU A 24 1.73 -21.26 2.11
C LEU A 24 0.97 -22.49 1.61
N CYS A 25 1.57 -23.65 1.70
CA CYS A 25 0.91 -24.92 1.41
C CYS A 25 -0.07 -25.29 2.53
N GLU A 26 -1.00 -26.22 2.28
CA GLU A 26 -1.98 -26.66 3.27
C GLU A 26 -1.34 -27.08 4.60
N GLY A 27 -1.87 -26.58 5.71
CA GLY A 27 -1.37 -26.79 7.07
C GLY A 27 -0.22 -25.87 7.48
N GLU A 28 0.45 -25.20 6.53
CA GLU A 28 1.56 -24.30 6.86
C GLU A 28 1.07 -23.02 7.54
N THR A 29 1.91 -22.50 8.43
CA THR A 29 1.71 -21.21 9.09
C THR A 29 2.84 -20.27 8.74
N GLY A 30 2.50 -19.05 8.30
CA GLY A 30 3.46 -18.03 7.94
C GLY A 30 3.14 -16.68 8.57
N SER A 31 4.17 -15.87 8.79
CA SER A 31 4.03 -14.48 9.20
C SER A 31 4.40 -13.52 8.08
N ILE A 32 3.76 -12.34 8.11
CA ILE A 32 4.04 -11.16 7.31
C ILE A 32 4.28 -10.00 8.27
N ARG A 33 5.34 -9.22 8.04
CA ARG A 33 5.74 -8.07 8.86
C ARG A 33 6.14 -6.89 7.99
N CYS A 34 5.67 -5.70 8.35
CA CYS A 34 6.09 -4.45 7.76
C CYS A 34 7.05 -3.68 8.68
N GLY A 35 7.78 -2.71 8.13
CA GLY A 35 8.69 -1.86 8.87
C GLY A 35 7.98 -1.01 9.92
N LYS A 36 8.76 -0.31 10.76
CA LYS A 36 8.23 0.55 11.81
C LYS A 36 7.36 1.67 11.19
N GLY A 37 6.11 1.78 11.64
CA GLY A 37 5.16 2.80 11.14
C GLY A 37 4.48 2.44 9.82
N GLU A 38 4.74 1.24 9.28
CA GLU A 38 4.09 0.72 8.08
C GLU A 38 3.01 -0.31 8.44
N THR A 39 2.04 -0.46 7.54
CA THR A 39 0.96 -1.43 7.65
C THR A 39 0.83 -2.24 6.36
N ILE A 40 0.35 -3.48 6.51
CA ILE A 40 0.11 -4.40 5.41
C ILE A 40 -1.08 -3.91 4.61
N ARG A 41 -0.91 -3.83 3.30
CA ARG A 41 -1.98 -3.64 2.33
C ARG A 41 -2.00 -4.80 1.35
N ILE A 42 -3.08 -5.58 1.43
CA ILE A 42 -3.30 -6.70 0.51
C ILE A 42 -3.72 -6.12 -0.84
N ILE A 43 -3.15 -6.64 -1.93
CA ILE A 43 -3.55 -6.34 -3.31
C ILE A 43 -4.56 -7.38 -3.76
N ARG A 44 -4.18 -8.66 -3.63
CA ARG A 44 -4.98 -9.81 -4.02
C ARG A 44 -4.52 -11.04 -3.25
N GLY A 45 -5.36 -12.07 -3.24
CA GLY A 45 -5.03 -13.35 -2.65
C GLY A 45 -6.13 -14.36 -2.90
N LYS A 46 -5.78 -15.63 -2.71
CA LYS A 46 -6.67 -16.77 -2.87
C LYS A 46 -6.22 -17.90 -1.95
N TYR A 47 -7.19 -18.64 -1.42
CA TYR A 47 -6.95 -19.96 -0.84
C TYR A 47 -7.64 -21.00 -1.71
N GLY A 48 -6.89 -21.99 -2.18
CA GLY A 48 -7.35 -23.01 -3.11
C GLY A 48 -6.21 -23.48 -4.02
N ARG A 49 -6.49 -23.86 -5.26
CA ARG A 49 -5.48 -24.30 -6.23
C ARG A 49 -5.73 -23.67 -7.59
N SER A 50 -4.67 -23.39 -8.34
CA SER A 50 -4.79 -22.92 -9.72
C SER A 50 -3.86 -23.62 -10.71
N ASP A 51 -3.06 -24.56 -10.23
CA ASP A 51 -2.13 -25.33 -11.04
C ASP A 51 -1.72 -26.62 -10.28
N SER A 52 -1.16 -27.56 -11.03
CA SER A 52 -0.72 -28.87 -10.57
C SER A 52 0.75 -28.92 -10.11
N VAL A 53 1.43 -27.79 -9.91
CA VAL A 53 2.87 -27.79 -9.55
C VAL A 53 3.11 -27.12 -8.19
N THR A 54 2.39 -26.05 -7.91
CA THR A 54 2.44 -25.31 -6.65
C THR A 54 1.92 -26.19 -5.52
N CYS A 55 2.73 -26.34 -4.46
CA CYS A 55 2.41 -27.18 -3.29
C CYS A 55 1.92 -28.58 -3.70
N TRP A 56 2.71 -29.26 -4.54
CA TRP A 56 2.34 -30.55 -5.10
C TRP A 56 2.21 -31.65 -4.04
N SER A 57 1.06 -32.34 -4.07
CA SER A 57 0.77 -33.54 -3.30
C SER A 57 0.31 -34.68 -4.23
N LYS A 58 0.55 -35.94 -3.81
CA LYS A 58 0.16 -37.11 -4.60
C LYS A 58 -1.36 -37.17 -4.74
N GLY A 59 -1.85 -37.04 -5.97
CA GLY A 59 -3.28 -37.11 -6.29
C GLY A 59 -3.93 -35.74 -6.57
N ASP A 60 -3.17 -34.65 -6.55
CA ASP A 60 -3.68 -33.35 -7.00
C ASP A 60 -4.04 -33.40 -8.49
N LEU A 61 -5.24 -32.91 -8.80
CA LEU A 61 -5.75 -32.83 -10.17
C LEU A 61 -5.35 -31.49 -10.79
N ASP A 62 -5.20 -31.50 -12.11
CA ASP A 62 -5.07 -30.26 -12.88
C ASP A 62 -6.43 -29.56 -12.89
N GLY A 63 -6.53 -28.45 -12.16
CA GLY A 63 -7.80 -27.76 -11.95
C GLY A 63 -7.67 -26.49 -11.13
N THR A 64 -8.61 -25.57 -11.35
CA THR A 64 -8.74 -24.33 -10.60
C THR A 64 -9.87 -24.45 -9.58
N CYS A 65 -9.57 -24.23 -8.32
CA CYS A 65 -10.55 -24.13 -7.24
C CYS A 65 -10.13 -23.00 -6.30
N VAL A 66 -11.08 -22.19 -5.86
CA VAL A 66 -10.81 -21.06 -4.96
C VAL A 66 -11.93 -21.01 -3.94
N SER A 67 -11.58 -20.90 -2.66
CA SER A 67 -12.58 -20.74 -1.61
C SER A 67 -13.21 -19.37 -1.71
N GLU A 68 -14.53 -19.38 -1.65
CA GLU A 68 -15.34 -18.17 -1.48
C GLU A 68 -14.86 -17.40 -0.25
N ASP A 69 -14.85 -16.08 -0.35
CA ASP A 69 -14.41 -15.14 0.69
C ASP A 69 -12.96 -15.28 1.18
N SER A 70 -12.13 -16.14 0.55
CA SER A 70 -10.74 -16.33 0.97
C SER A 70 -9.96 -15.01 1.04
N LEU A 71 -10.18 -14.13 0.07
CA LEU A 71 -9.61 -12.78 0.06
C LEU A 71 -10.16 -11.89 1.19
N VAL A 72 -11.47 -11.90 1.43
CA VAL A 72 -12.10 -11.10 2.51
C VAL A 72 -11.52 -11.49 3.87
N LYS A 73 -11.40 -12.80 4.12
CA LYS A 73 -10.77 -13.32 5.34
C LYS A 73 -9.31 -12.89 5.47
N MET A 74 -8.53 -12.93 4.38
CA MET A 74 -7.16 -12.41 4.40
C MET A 74 -7.13 -10.91 4.74
N TYR A 75 -8.06 -10.12 4.18
CA TYR A 75 -8.20 -8.70 4.49
C TYR A 75 -8.48 -8.49 5.98
N ASP A 76 -9.47 -9.16 6.55
CA ASP A 76 -9.84 -9.02 7.96
C ASP A 76 -8.71 -9.47 8.90
N LEU A 77 -7.97 -10.51 8.50
CA LEU A 77 -6.86 -11.04 9.28
C LEU A 77 -5.62 -10.15 9.24
N CYS A 78 -5.28 -9.53 8.11
CA CYS A 78 -3.98 -8.88 7.94
C CYS A 78 -3.99 -7.40 7.57
N ASN A 79 -5.01 -6.93 6.86
CA ASN A 79 -4.99 -5.59 6.29
C ASN A 79 -4.94 -4.53 7.41
N ARG A 80 -4.17 -3.46 7.19
CA ARG A 80 -3.91 -2.40 8.18
C ARG A 80 -3.18 -2.84 9.45
N LYS A 81 -2.73 -4.10 9.56
CA LYS A 81 -1.88 -4.55 10.67
C LYS A 81 -0.41 -4.40 10.28
N ASN A 82 0.47 -4.21 11.27
CA ASN A 82 1.92 -4.21 11.04
C ASN A 82 2.49 -5.64 10.94
N ASN A 83 1.91 -6.58 11.67
CA ASN A 83 2.26 -8.00 11.67
C ASN A 83 1.00 -8.83 11.55
N CYS A 84 1.05 -9.87 10.71
CA CYS A 84 -0.03 -10.84 10.52
C CYS A 84 0.53 -12.25 10.50
N GLN A 85 -0.17 -13.18 11.14
CA GLN A 85 0.11 -14.62 11.05
C GLN A 85 -1.09 -15.30 10.40
N LEU A 86 -0.80 -16.17 9.44
CA LEU A 86 -1.79 -16.88 8.65
C LEU A 86 -1.47 -18.37 8.68
N THR A 87 -2.51 -19.19 8.82
CA THR A 87 -2.43 -20.64 8.63
C THR A 87 -3.25 -21.00 7.41
N ALA A 88 -2.63 -21.62 6.41
CA ALA A 88 -3.32 -22.08 5.21
C ALA A 88 -4.12 -23.34 5.54
N SER A 89 -5.39 -23.18 5.92
CA SER A 89 -6.25 -24.31 6.27
C SER A 89 -7.72 -24.05 5.97
N ASP A 90 -8.44 -25.14 5.72
CA ASP A 90 -9.88 -25.14 5.50
C ASP A 90 -10.66 -24.60 6.70
N ALA A 91 -10.13 -24.79 7.92
CA ALA A 91 -10.72 -24.26 9.14
C ALA A 91 -10.77 -22.73 9.15
N VAL A 92 -9.78 -22.06 8.53
CA VAL A 92 -9.74 -20.60 8.41
C VAL A 92 -10.50 -20.17 7.17
N PHE A 93 -10.12 -20.69 6.00
CA PHE A 93 -10.54 -20.15 4.72
C PHE A 93 -11.78 -20.80 4.13
N GLY A 94 -12.17 -21.99 4.60
CA GLY A 94 -13.18 -22.83 3.97
C GLY A 94 -12.54 -23.82 2.98
N ASN A 95 -13.20 -24.94 2.75
CA ASN A 95 -12.75 -25.93 1.77
C ASN A 95 -13.40 -25.63 0.41
N ALA A 96 -12.57 -25.49 -0.63
CA ALA A 96 -13.00 -25.30 -2.01
C ALA A 96 -12.60 -26.43 -2.94
N CYS A 97 -11.69 -27.30 -2.51
CA CYS A 97 -11.00 -28.27 -3.35
C CYS A 97 -11.27 -29.66 -2.78
N SER A 98 -12.36 -30.30 -3.22
CA SER A 98 -12.80 -31.59 -2.65
C SER A 98 -11.84 -32.76 -2.93
N ASN A 99 -11.00 -32.66 -3.96
CA ASN A 99 -10.14 -33.74 -4.45
C ASN A 99 -8.65 -33.34 -4.59
N SER A 100 -8.25 -32.19 -4.05
CA SER A 100 -6.86 -31.69 -4.17
C SER A 100 -6.50 -30.81 -3.00
N SER A 101 -5.22 -30.78 -2.65
CA SER A 101 -4.72 -29.94 -1.58
C SER A 101 -4.79 -28.46 -1.96
N SER A 102 -5.15 -27.60 -1.01
CA SER A 102 -5.24 -26.15 -1.21
C SER A 102 -3.95 -25.45 -0.79
N TYR A 103 -3.65 -24.30 -1.40
CA TYR A 103 -2.58 -23.42 -0.97
C TYR A 103 -3.10 -21.98 -0.86
N LEU A 104 -2.52 -21.23 0.09
CA LEU A 104 -2.73 -19.81 0.20
C LEU A 104 -1.68 -19.09 -0.64
N GLU A 105 -2.14 -18.26 -1.57
CA GLU A 105 -1.28 -17.34 -2.30
C GLU A 105 -1.80 -15.91 -2.09
N MET A 106 -0.93 -14.98 -1.72
CA MET A 106 -1.28 -13.58 -1.58
C MET A 106 -0.18 -12.64 -2.06
N GLU A 107 -0.61 -11.49 -2.53
CA GLU A 107 0.24 -10.37 -2.93
C GLU A 107 -0.13 -9.15 -2.09
N TYR A 108 0.88 -8.51 -1.49
CA TYR A 108 0.69 -7.38 -0.59
C TYR A 108 1.88 -6.42 -0.68
N PHE A 109 1.74 -5.22 -0.14
CA PHE A 109 2.86 -4.32 0.11
C PHE A 109 2.74 -3.71 1.50
N CYS A 110 3.83 -3.11 1.96
CA CYS A 110 3.86 -2.32 3.18
C CYS A 110 3.71 -0.85 2.82
N GLU A 111 2.71 -0.17 3.38
CA GLU A 111 2.54 1.28 3.24
C GLU A 111 2.73 1.99 4.58
N GLY A 112 3.55 3.04 4.56
CA GLY A 112 3.71 4.00 5.64
C GLY A 112 2.73 5.14 5.47
N THR A 113 2.18 5.63 6.59
CA THR A 113 1.35 6.84 6.62
C THR A 113 1.98 7.87 7.54
N VAL A 114 2.06 9.11 7.08
CA VAL A 114 2.56 10.24 7.88
C VAL A 114 1.52 11.35 7.90
N THR A 115 1.31 11.93 9.08
CA THR A 115 0.42 13.08 9.28
C THR A 115 1.19 14.21 9.95
N VAL A 116 1.16 15.41 9.37
CA VAL A 116 1.90 16.58 9.83
C VAL A 116 0.98 17.80 9.84
N CYS A 117 0.79 18.41 11.01
CA CYS A 117 -0.02 19.62 11.11
C CYS A 117 0.62 20.81 10.37
N GLU A 118 -0.19 21.75 9.89
CA GLU A 118 0.30 22.95 9.21
C GLU A 118 1.33 23.71 10.06
N GLY A 119 2.44 24.11 9.44
CA GLY A 119 3.57 24.79 10.08
C GLY A 119 4.65 23.86 10.64
N ASN A 120 4.38 22.55 10.77
CA ASN A 120 5.37 21.59 11.26
C ASN A 120 6.21 21.00 10.13
N VAL A 121 7.38 20.49 10.51
CA VAL A 121 8.34 19.82 9.63
C VAL A 121 8.51 18.38 10.07
N THR A 122 8.62 17.46 9.12
CA THR A 122 8.90 16.05 9.41
C THR A 122 9.98 15.48 8.51
N THR A 123 10.53 14.35 8.91
CA THR A 123 11.40 13.50 8.09
C THR A 123 10.82 12.09 8.06
N VAL A 124 10.55 11.57 6.87
CA VAL A 124 10.19 10.16 6.65
C VAL A 124 11.39 9.40 6.11
N SER A 125 11.54 8.12 6.44
CA SER A 125 12.65 7.29 5.98
C SER A 125 12.24 5.84 5.83
N CYS A 126 12.78 5.18 4.81
CA CYS A 126 12.62 3.76 4.61
C CYS A 126 13.60 2.95 5.47
N PRO A 127 13.19 1.78 5.98
CA PRO A 127 14.10 0.85 6.65
C PRO A 127 15.16 0.31 5.68
N ASP A 128 16.26 -0.19 6.25
CA ASP A 128 17.36 -0.84 5.53
C ASP A 128 17.94 0.03 4.39
N HIS A 129 17.99 -0.50 3.16
CA HIS A 129 18.45 0.19 1.95
C HIS A 129 17.30 0.62 1.03
N GLY A 130 16.06 0.56 1.52
CA GLY A 130 14.87 0.83 0.71
C GLY A 130 14.75 2.29 0.27
N ARG A 131 14.07 2.49 -0.84
CA ARG A 131 13.70 3.81 -1.40
C ARG A 131 12.20 4.00 -1.30
N MET A 132 11.77 5.25 -1.09
CA MET A 132 10.35 5.55 -0.98
C MET A 132 9.71 5.84 -2.33
N SER A 133 8.47 5.39 -2.46
CA SER A 133 7.56 5.77 -3.54
C SER A 133 6.29 6.39 -2.95
N ILE A 134 5.92 7.58 -3.41
CA ILE A 134 4.74 8.30 -2.94
C ILE A 134 3.49 7.72 -3.60
N ILE A 135 2.56 7.23 -2.79
CA ILE A 135 1.30 6.64 -3.25
C ILE A 135 0.20 7.70 -3.31
N ASN A 136 0.07 8.48 -2.25
CA ASN A 136 -0.98 9.51 -2.14
C ASN A 136 -0.54 10.59 -1.15
N ALA A 137 -1.08 11.79 -1.30
CA ALA A 137 -0.82 12.90 -0.40
C ALA A 137 -1.95 13.92 -0.46
N ASN A 138 -2.19 14.59 0.66
CA ASN A 138 -3.17 15.65 0.78
C ASN A 138 -2.75 16.66 1.84
N TYR A 139 -2.33 17.86 1.41
CA TYR A 139 -2.21 19.03 2.26
C TYR A 139 -3.55 19.76 2.27
N GLY A 140 -4.30 19.62 3.36
CA GLY A 140 -5.67 20.10 3.43
C GLY A 140 -6.33 19.68 4.74
N ARG A 141 -7.59 19.25 4.70
CA ARG A 141 -8.29 18.72 5.89
C ARG A 141 -9.41 17.77 5.48
N ARG A 142 -9.47 16.59 6.12
CA ARG A 142 -10.48 15.54 5.87
C ARG A 142 -11.43 15.29 7.05
N ASN A 143 -11.07 15.79 8.23
CA ASN A 143 -11.85 15.61 9.44
C ASN A 143 -11.52 16.70 10.48
N THR A 144 -12.29 16.73 11.56
CA THR A 144 -12.15 17.69 12.66
C THR A 144 -11.21 17.23 13.77
N VAL A 145 -10.80 15.96 13.79
CA VAL A 145 -10.07 15.33 14.90
C VAL A 145 -8.55 15.36 14.71
N THR A 146 -8.08 15.28 13.46
CA THR A 146 -6.68 15.36 13.10
C THR A 146 -6.22 16.82 13.18
N CYS A 147 -5.15 17.07 13.94
CA CYS A 147 -4.66 18.43 14.21
C CYS A 147 -5.80 19.37 14.64
N PRO A 148 -6.40 19.15 15.83
CA PRO A 148 -7.68 19.75 16.24
C PRO A 148 -7.58 21.22 16.67
N TYR A 149 -6.52 21.91 16.24
CA TYR A 149 -6.23 23.30 16.59
C TYR A 149 -6.50 24.23 15.40
N GLY A 150 -6.56 25.54 15.67
CA GLY A 150 -6.77 26.57 14.64
C GLY A 150 -8.21 26.66 14.14
N ILE A 151 -8.41 27.38 13.03
CA ILE A 151 -9.73 27.60 12.45
C ILE A 151 -10.14 26.36 11.64
N ILE A 152 -11.29 25.76 11.96
CA ILE A 152 -11.84 24.60 11.24
C ILE A 152 -13.17 24.99 10.59
N ARG A 153 -13.13 25.36 9.31
CA ARG A 153 -14.34 25.69 8.52
C ARG A 153 -14.70 24.61 7.51
N HIS A 154 -13.68 23.99 6.91
CA HIS A 154 -13.86 22.94 5.91
C HIS A 154 -13.26 21.62 6.39
N ASN A 155 -14.07 20.56 6.40
CA ASN A 155 -13.63 19.21 6.73
C ASN A 155 -13.41 18.34 5.48
N PHE A 156 -13.63 18.88 4.29
CA PHE A 156 -13.40 18.21 3.00
C PHE A 156 -12.59 19.13 2.07
N CYS A 157 -11.40 19.50 2.54
CA CYS A 157 -10.43 20.28 1.80
C CYS A 157 -9.37 19.35 1.23
N LEU A 158 -9.51 19.06 -0.07
CA LEU A 158 -8.72 18.06 -0.79
C LEU A 158 -7.97 18.69 -1.97
N THR A 159 -6.73 18.28 -2.18
CA THR A 159 -5.96 18.65 -3.37
C THR A 159 -5.08 17.50 -3.83
N LYS A 160 -5.03 17.27 -5.16
CA LYS A 160 -4.14 16.28 -5.77
C LYS A 160 -2.71 16.81 -5.94
N PHE A 161 -2.52 18.13 -5.95
CA PHE A 161 -1.23 18.79 -6.12
C PHE A 161 -0.19 18.36 -5.08
N SER A 162 -0.64 17.97 -3.88
CA SER A 162 0.25 17.48 -2.83
C SER A 162 1.02 16.22 -3.22
N VAL A 163 0.44 15.37 -4.08
CA VAL A 163 1.12 14.16 -4.58
C VAL A 163 2.33 14.58 -5.42
N ASP A 164 2.14 15.49 -6.37
CA ASP A 164 3.20 15.94 -7.28
C ASP A 164 4.33 16.62 -6.51
N VAL A 165 4.00 17.46 -5.53
CA VAL A 165 4.99 18.11 -4.66
C VAL A 165 5.81 17.08 -3.90
N LEU A 166 5.18 16.13 -3.21
CA LEU A 166 5.92 15.10 -2.48
C LEU A 166 6.66 14.15 -3.40
N PHE A 167 6.11 13.79 -4.55
CA PHE A 167 6.78 12.94 -5.54
C PHE A 167 8.10 13.60 -5.98
N ASN A 168 8.07 14.87 -6.36
CA ASN A 168 9.28 15.60 -6.77
C ASN A 168 10.34 15.72 -5.66
N VAL A 169 9.91 15.80 -4.40
CA VAL A 169 10.82 15.98 -3.26
C VAL A 169 11.32 14.64 -2.70
N CYS A 170 10.48 13.60 -2.68
CA CYS A 170 10.71 12.37 -1.92
C CYS A 170 10.91 11.12 -2.76
N GLU A 171 10.40 11.07 -3.99
CA GLU A 171 10.45 9.84 -4.80
C GLU A 171 11.89 9.33 -4.95
N ASN A 172 12.05 8.01 -4.86
CA ASN A 172 13.33 7.34 -5.06
C ASN A 172 14.42 7.70 -4.03
N ARG A 173 14.06 8.35 -2.92
CA ARG A 173 14.96 8.68 -1.81
C ARG A 173 14.82 7.70 -0.66
N LYS A 174 15.91 7.48 0.09
CA LYS A 174 15.86 6.73 1.36
C LYS A 174 15.21 7.54 2.47
N SER A 175 15.45 8.85 2.49
CA SER A 175 14.97 9.77 3.51
C SER A 175 14.50 11.06 2.85
N CYS A 176 13.38 11.61 3.31
CA CYS A 176 12.79 12.83 2.80
C CYS A 176 12.32 13.72 3.94
N ARG A 177 12.77 14.98 3.94
CA ARG A 177 12.34 16.02 4.88
C ARG A 177 11.50 17.05 4.14
N PHE A 178 10.35 17.43 4.69
CA PHE A 178 9.45 18.42 4.09
C PHE A 178 8.66 19.20 5.14
N ASP A 179 8.28 20.42 4.77
CA ASP A 179 7.56 21.36 5.62
C ASP A 179 6.08 21.39 5.20
N ALA A 180 5.17 21.10 6.13
CA ALA A 180 3.73 21.12 5.86
C ALA A 180 3.18 22.55 5.87
N THR A 181 3.52 23.35 4.85
CA THR A 181 3.15 24.76 4.76
C THR A 181 2.45 25.11 3.46
N SER A 182 1.62 26.16 3.49
CA SER A 182 0.95 26.70 2.32
C SER A 182 1.92 27.30 1.29
N VAL A 183 3.17 27.58 1.69
CA VAL A 183 4.24 28.00 0.78
C VAL A 183 4.70 26.84 -0.11
N VAL A 184 4.79 25.64 0.46
CA VAL A 184 5.25 24.43 -0.25
C VAL A 184 4.12 23.80 -1.08
N PHE A 185 2.92 23.74 -0.52
CA PHE A 185 1.80 22.98 -1.10
C PHE A 185 0.68 23.85 -1.70
N GLY A 186 0.76 25.18 -1.57
CA GLY A 186 -0.36 26.08 -1.82
C GLY A 186 -1.40 26.03 -0.69
N ASP A 187 -2.35 26.97 -0.70
CA ASP A 187 -3.49 26.97 0.23
C ASP A 187 -4.80 26.62 -0.49
N PRO A 188 -5.29 25.37 -0.39
CA PRO A 188 -6.54 24.96 -1.03
C PRO A 188 -7.81 25.44 -0.33
N CYS A 189 -7.75 25.93 0.92
CA CYS A 189 -8.96 26.29 1.68
C CYS A 189 -8.74 27.33 2.80
N PRO A 190 -8.37 28.58 2.49
CA PRO A 190 -8.29 29.64 3.49
C PRO A 190 -9.66 29.88 4.16
N PRO A 191 -9.74 30.20 5.46
CA PRO A 191 -8.67 30.27 6.46
C PRO A 191 -8.54 28.96 7.28
N THR A 192 -8.90 27.81 6.71
CA THR A 192 -8.90 26.54 7.44
C THR A 192 -7.46 26.12 7.77
N PHE A 193 -7.22 25.72 9.03
CA PHE A 193 -5.96 25.14 9.47
C PHE A 193 -5.83 23.74 8.88
N LYS A 194 -4.75 23.47 8.16
CA LYS A 194 -4.56 22.25 7.37
C LYS A 194 -3.64 21.25 8.08
N TYR A 195 -3.51 20.09 7.47
CA TYR A 195 -2.47 19.12 7.76
C TYR A 195 -2.13 18.38 6.47
N LEU A 196 -0.89 17.93 6.37
CA LEU A 196 -0.45 16.99 5.33
C LEU A 196 -0.72 15.57 5.83
N GLU A 197 -1.45 14.79 5.05
CA GLU A 197 -1.52 13.35 5.17
C GLU A 197 -0.90 12.72 3.93
N ALA A 198 0.13 11.90 4.08
CA ALA A 198 0.80 11.24 2.97
C ALA A 198 0.94 9.74 3.21
N ILE A 199 0.73 8.98 2.15
CA ILE A 199 0.89 7.53 2.09
C ILE A 199 2.04 7.25 1.13
N TYR A 200 3.01 6.48 1.60
CA TYR A 200 4.17 6.07 0.82
C TYR A 200 4.44 4.58 1.05
N ARG A 201 5.29 4.00 0.23
CA ARG A 201 5.82 2.64 0.42
C ARG A 201 7.31 2.64 0.21
N CYS A 202 7.97 1.63 0.76
CA CYS A 202 9.39 1.40 0.57
C CYS A 202 9.60 0.18 -0.33
N PHE A 203 10.56 0.28 -1.25
CA PHE A 203 10.97 -0.78 -2.15
C PHE A 203 12.50 -0.94 -2.16
#